data_AF-A0A3D3X5N6-F1
#
_entry.id   AF-A0A3D3X5N6-F1
#
_cell.length_a   1.000
_cell.length_b   1.000
_cell.length_c   1.000
_cell.angle_alpha   90.00
_cell.angle_beta   90.00
_cell.angle_gamma   90.00
#
_symmetry.space_group_name_H-M   'P 1'
#
loop_
_entity.id
_entity.type
_entity.pdbx_description
1 polymer ?
#
loop_
_entity_poly.entity_id
_entity_poly.type
_entity_poly.pdbx_seq_one_letter_code
_entity_poly.pdbx_strand_id
1 'polypeptide(L)'
;MFYALTQIKIFESTEDDLMDTGFVFSIIPIAFGYHFAHYLPNFLVDIQYAFISLSDPLDLGWNLLGIKDWQVRSSFLTHHESVVIIWYLQITGIVLAHIAAVIIAHLKTLKNDAGQRTIILSQIPSTLLMIAYTVLGLWLLSTPIAA
;
A
#
# COMPACT_ATOMS: atom_id res chain seq x y z
N MET A 1 -43.27 23.15 -12.42
CA MET A 1 -42.88 22.50 -11.15
C MET A 1 -42.08 21.21 -11.35
N PHE A 2 -42.49 20.32 -12.26
CA PHE A 2 -41.79 19.04 -12.53
C PHE A 2 -40.34 19.19 -13.01
N TYR A 3 -40.06 20.15 -13.91
CA TYR A 3 -38.72 20.39 -14.48
C TYR A 3 -37.67 20.79 -13.42
N ALA A 4 -38.05 21.62 -12.44
CA ALA A 4 -37.13 22.05 -11.38
C ALA A 4 -36.74 20.88 -10.44
N LEU A 5 -37.67 19.96 -10.16
CA LEU A 5 -37.41 18.79 -9.35
C LEU A 5 -36.50 17.78 -10.06
N THR A 6 -36.58 17.68 -11.40
CA THR A 6 -35.68 16.83 -12.19
C THR A 6 -34.25 17.38 -12.21
N GLN A 7 -34.08 18.70 -12.29
CA GLN A 7 -32.76 19.35 -12.26
C GLN A 7 -32.08 19.20 -10.89
N ILE A 8 -32.83 19.33 -9.80
CA ILE A 8 -32.29 19.14 -8.43
C ILE A 8 -31.82 17.69 -8.23
N LYS A 9 -32.61 16.71 -8.68
CA LYS A 9 -32.26 15.29 -8.52
C LYS A 9 -31.04 14.86 -9.34
N ILE A 10 -30.85 15.46 -10.52
CA ILE A 10 -29.67 15.25 -11.38
C ILE A 10 -28.43 15.92 -10.74
N PHE A 11 -28.59 17.11 -10.16
CA PHE A 11 -27.51 17.82 -9.49
C PHE A 11 -27.05 17.08 -8.24
N GLU A 12 -27.98 16.65 -7.38
CA GLU A 12 -27.71 15.88 -6.17
C GLU A 12 -27.02 14.54 -6.48
N SER A 13 -27.49 13.80 -7.51
CA SER A 13 -26.83 12.55 -7.92
C SER A 13 -25.42 12.76 -8.49
N THR A 14 -25.16 13.91 -9.11
CA THR A 14 -23.84 14.22 -9.68
C THR A 14 -22.87 14.64 -8.59
N GLU A 15 -23.32 15.41 -7.60
CA GLU A 15 -22.48 15.76 -6.44
C GLU A 15 -22.11 14.53 -5.61
N ASP A 16 -23.06 13.61 -5.37
CA ASP A 16 -22.78 12.35 -4.67
C ASP A 16 -21.75 11.49 -5.42
N ASP A 17 -21.89 11.30 -6.74
CA ASP A 17 -20.95 10.51 -7.56
C ASP A 17 -19.54 11.15 -7.60
N LEU A 18 -19.47 12.48 -7.65
CA LEU A 18 -18.21 13.23 -7.60
C LEU A 18 -17.53 13.17 -6.21
N MET A 19 -18.33 13.13 -5.13
CA MET A 19 -17.85 12.96 -3.75
C MET A 19 -17.36 11.53 -3.50
N ASP A 20 -18.09 10.52 -3.98
CA ASP A 20 -17.78 9.10 -3.76
C ASP A 20 -16.51 8.69 -4.53
N THR A 21 -16.39 9.13 -5.79
CA THR A 21 -15.15 8.97 -6.58
C THR A 21 -13.95 9.69 -5.92
N GLY A 22 -14.22 10.75 -5.15
CA GLY A 22 -13.31 11.39 -4.18
C GLY A 22 -12.52 10.47 -3.30
N PHE A 23 -13.26 9.74 -2.48
CA PHE A 23 -12.71 8.88 -1.45
C PHE A 23 -12.03 7.64 -2.04
N VAL A 24 -12.56 7.10 -3.15
CA VAL A 24 -11.98 5.92 -3.80
C VAL A 24 -10.52 6.17 -4.18
N PHE A 25 -10.19 7.34 -4.71
CA PHE A 25 -8.81 7.65 -5.12
C PHE A 25 -7.81 7.78 -3.96
N SER A 26 -8.25 8.15 -2.75
CA SER A 26 -7.35 8.23 -1.58
C SER A 26 -7.13 6.87 -0.92
N ILE A 27 -8.06 5.92 -1.10
CA ILE A 27 -7.94 4.55 -0.56
C ILE A 27 -6.99 3.69 -1.41
N ILE A 28 -6.90 3.94 -2.73
CA ILE A 28 -6.08 3.14 -3.65
C ILE A 28 -4.62 3.01 -3.20
N PRO A 29 -3.89 4.09 -2.85
CA PRO A 29 -2.50 3.96 -2.41
C PRO A 29 -2.35 3.13 -1.13
N ILE A 30 -3.27 3.29 -0.18
CA ILE A 30 -3.26 2.55 1.10
C ILE A 30 -3.48 1.06 0.84
N ALA A 31 -4.48 0.71 0.03
CA ALA A 31 -4.77 -0.67 -0.35
C ALA A 31 -3.59 -1.33 -1.08
N PHE A 32 -2.92 -0.57 -1.96
CA PHE A 32 -1.71 -1.02 -2.64
C PHE A 32 -0.56 -1.26 -1.67
N GLY A 33 -0.28 -0.32 -0.76
CA GLY A 33 0.78 -0.45 0.24
C GLY A 33 0.58 -1.67 1.16
N TYR A 34 -0.67 -1.93 1.55
CA TYR A 34 -1.02 -3.13 2.32
C TYR A 34 -0.76 -4.42 1.53
N HIS A 35 -1.23 -4.49 0.28
CA HIS A 35 -0.96 -5.66 -0.57
C HIS A 35 0.54 -5.85 -0.78
N PHE A 36 1.27 -4.80 -1.12
CA PHE A 36 2.72 -4.86 -1.29
C PHE A 36 3.39 -5.42 -0.04
N ALA A 37 3.12 -4.85 1.14
CA ALA A 37 3.75 -5.30 2.37
C ALA A 37 3.38 -6.76 2.71
N HIS A 38 2.12 -7.15 2.55
CA HIS A 38 1.66 -8.49 2.90
C HIS A 38 2.21 -9.57 1.96
N TYR A 39 2.29 -9.27 0.66
CA TYR A 39 2.75 -10.22 -0.35
C TYR A 39 4.25 -10.17 -0.62
N LEU A 40 5.00 -9.20 -0.08
CA LEU A 40 6.44 -9.10 -0.27
C LEU A 40 7.21 -10.39 0.08
N PRO A 41 6.96 -11.08 1.22
CA PRO A 41 7.68 -12.32 1.53
C PRO A 41 7.40 -13.44 0.52
N ASN A 42 6.14 -13.59 0.10
CA ASN A 42 5.74 -14.58 -0.90
C ASN A 42 6.39 -14.23 -2.26
N PHE A 43 6.33 -12.97 -2.65
CA PHE A 43 6.96 -12.48 -3.87
C PHE A 43 8.46 -12.77 -3.91
N LEU A 44 9.19 -12.61 -2.80
CA LEU A 44 10.62 -12.93 -2.72
C LEU A 44 10.93 -14.43 -2.88
N VAL A 45 9.99 -15.31 -2.54
CA VAL A 45 10.12 -16.75 -2.75
C VAL A 45 9.71 -17.10 -4.19
N ASP A 46 8.57 -16.61 -4.63
CA ASP A 46 7.97 -16.91 -5.94
C ASP A 46 8.83 -16.39 -7.09
N ILE A 47 9.50 -15.24 -6.92
CA ILE A 47 10.40 -14.70 -7.94
C ILE A 47 11.59 -15.63 -8.20
N GLN A 48 12.06 -16.38 -7.20
CA GLN A 48 13.12 -17.39 -7.38
C GLN A 48 12.62 -18.52 -8.28
N TYR A 49 11.40 -19.02 -8.04
CA TYR A 49 10.76 -20.01 -8.91
C TYR A 49 10.56 -19.48 -10.32
N ALA A 50 10.14 -18.22 -10.46
CA ALA A 50 9.95 -17.59 -11.76
C ALA A 50 11.27 -17.52 -12.55
N PHE A 51 12.39 -17.16 -11.93
CA PHE A 51 13.71 -17.13 -12.58
C PHE A 51 14.22 -18.52 -12.95
N ILE A 52 14.01 -19.52 -12.10
CA ILE A 52 14.36 -20.91 -12.41
C ILE A 52 13.54 -21.40 -13.60
N SER A 53 12.21 -21.17 -13.59
CA SER A 53 11.32 -21.53 -14.69
C SER A 53 11.65 -20.77 -15.98
N LEU A 54 12.08 -19.52 -15.89
CA LEU A 54 12.52 -18.74 -17.06
C LEU A 54 13.79 -19.29 -17.70
N SER A 55 14.61 -20.04 -16.94
CA SER A 55 15.81 -20.68 -17.45
C SER A 55 15.50 -21.88 -18.35
N ASP A 56 14.36 -22.54 -18.12
CA ASP A 56 13.84 -23.66 -18.91
C ASP A 56 12.31 -23.59 -19.06
N PRO A 57 11.77 -22.62 -19.82
CA PRO A 57 10.33 -22.33 -19.83
C PRO A 57 9.51 -23.41 -20.55
N LEU A 58 10.15 -24.21 -21.39
CA LEU A 58 9.53 -25.30 -22.15
C LEU A 58 9.92 -26.69 -21.61
N ASP A 59 10.65 -26.75 -20.50
CA ASP A 59 11.20 -27.97 -19.88
C ASP A 59 11.99 -28.85 -20.88
N LEU A 60 12.71 -28.18 -21.81
CA LEU A 60 13.48 -28.82 -22.89
C LEU A 60 14.92 -29.15 -22.45
N GLY A 61 15.27 -28.91 -21.20
CA GLY A 61 16.62 -29.09 -20.69
C GLY A 61 17.50 -27.85 -20.81
N TRP A 62 16.94 -26.70 -21.18
CA TRP A 62 17.72 -25.49 -21.42
C TRP A 62 18.19 -24.88 -20.10
N ASN A 63 19.36 -24.24 -20.11
CA ASN A 63 19.90 -23.55 -18.95
C ASN A 63 20.36 -22.14 -19.37
N LEU A 64 19.41 -21.35 -19.86
CA LEU A 64 19.67 -20.05 -20.49
C LEU A 64 20.39 -19.06 -19.55
N LEU A 65 20.11 -19.15 -18.25
CA LEU A 65 20.66 -18.27 -17.22
C LEU A 65 21.66 -18.97 -16.29
N GLY A 66 21.97 -20.24 -16.51
CA GLY A 66 22.90 -21.00 -15.65
C GLY A 66 22.35 -21.41 -14.27
N ILE A 67 21.10 -21.05 -13.95
CA ILE A 67 20.48 -21.19 -12.62
C ILE A 67 19.45 -22.31 -12.52
N LYS A 68 19.37 -23.23 -13.50
CA LYS A 68 18.40 -24.34 -13.49
C LYS A 68 18.46 -25.20 -12.22
N ASP A 69 19.66 -25.44 -11.67
CA ASP A 69 19.86 -26.27 -10.48
C ASP A 69 19.81 -25.50 -9.15
N TRP A 70 19.50 -24.19 -9.19
CA TRP A 70 19.37 -23.41 -7.95
C TRP A 70 18.19 -23.92 -7.12
N GLN A 71 18.49 -24.22 -5.86
CA GLN A 71 17.46 -24.54 -4.87
C GLN A 71 16.86 -23.23 -4.35
N VAL A 72 15.52 -23.13 -4.37
CA VAL A 72 14.81 -22.00 -3.77
C VAL A 72 15.09 -21.98 -2.28
N ARG A 73 15.61 -20.85 -1.79
CA ARG A 73 15.93 -20.68 -0.38
C ARG A 73 14.84 -19.85 0.26
N SER A 74 14.20 -20.38 1.30
CA SER A 74 13.31 -19.62 2.20
C SER A 74 13.99 -19.31 3.54
N SER A 75 15.25 -19.75 3.72
CA SER A 75 15.99 -19.63 4.98
C SER A 75 16.14 -18.17 5.44
N PHE A 76 16.12 -17.20 4.52
CA PHE A 76 16.15 -15.77 4.87
C PHE A 76 14.91 -15.29 5.62
N LEU A 77 13.80 -16.05 5.61
CA LEU A 77 12.62 -15.78 6.44
C LEU A 77 12.79 -16.28 7.88
N THR A 78 13.87 -17.01 8.18
CA THR A 78 14.17 -17.56 9.51
C THR A 78 15.37 -16.87 10.16
N HIS A 79 16.24 -16.24 9.37
CA HIS A 79 17.40 -15.51 9.89
C HIS A 79 17.00 -14.12 10.37
N HIS A 80 17.31 -13.79 11.63
CA HIS A 80 16.90 -12.52 12.26
C HIS A 80 17.28 -11.28 11.44
N GLU A 81 18.53 -11.17 11.00
CA GLU A 81 19.02 -10.04 10.17
C GLU A 81 18.20 -9.83 8.89
N SER A 82 17.87 -10.92 8.19
CA SER A 82 17.11 -10.87 6.94
C SER A 82 15.64 -10.53 7.17
N VAL A 83 15.04 -11.07 8.25
CA VAL A 83 13.67 -10.75 8.66
C VAL A 83 13.53 -9.27 9.01
N VAL A 84 14.51 -8.70 9.71
CA VAL A 84 14.54 -7.26 10.04
C VAL A 84 14.55 -6.39 8.78
N ILE A 85 15.34 -6.75 7.76
CA ILE A 85 15.37 -6.02 6.48
C ILE A 85 14.02 -6.09 5.76
N ILE A 86 13.41 -7.28 5.69
CA ILE A 86 12.07 -7.46 5.07
C ILE A 86 11.04 -6.60 5.82
N TRP A 87 11.09 -6.61 7.15
CA TRP A 87 10.22 -5.80 7.97
C TRP A 87 10.39 -4.30 7.71
N TYR A 88 11.62 -3.80 7.60
CA TYR A 88 11.86 -2.40 7.22
C TYR A 88 11.27 -2.07 5.86
N LEU A 89 11.43 -2.93 4.86
CA LEU A 89 10.84 -2.74 3.53
C LEU A 89 9.31 -2.70 3.58
N GLN A 90 8.69 -3.59 4.36
CA GLN A 90 7.23 -3.62 4.56
C GLN A 90 6.73 -2.32 5.20
N ILE A 91 7.37 -1.87 6.29
CA ILE A 91 7.01 -0.62 6.96
C ILE A 91 7.20 0.58 6.04
N THR A 92 8.37 0.71 5.40
CA THR A 92 8.65 1.83 4.51
C THR A 92 7.66 1.87 3.35
N GLY A 93 7.31 0.72 2.77
CA GLY A 93 6.29 0.63 1.71
C GLY A 93 4.92 1.15 2.18
N ILE A 94 4.47 0.76 3.37
CA ILE A 94 3.20 1.22 3.96
C ILE A 94 3.25 2.73 4.21
N VAL A 95 4.34 3.25 4.79
CA VAL A 95 4.47 4.68 5.09
C VAL A 95 4.44 5.52 3.81
N LEU A 96 5.17 5.11 2.77
CA LEU A 96 5.17 5.80 1.47
C LEU A 96 3.77 5.80 0.83
N ALA A 97 3.05 4.68 0.91
CA ALA A 97 1.68 4.57 0.44
C ALA A 97 0.72 5.54 1.17
N HIS A 98 0.86 5.68 2.50
CA HIS A 98 0.07 6.63 3.27
C HIS A 98 0.41 8.09 2.91
N ILE A 99 1.69 8.42 2.76
CA ILE A 99 2.12 9.76 2.32
C ILE A 99 1.49 10.09 0.96
N ALA A 100 1.52 9.16 0.01
CA ALA A 100 0.89 9.34 -1.29
C ALA A 100 -0.63 9.56 -1.17
N ALA A 101 -1.34 8.79 -0.33
CA ALA A 101 -2.77 8.97 -0.08
C ALA A 101 -3.09 10.36 0.49
N VAL A 102 -2.30 10.84 1.46
CA VAL A 102 -2.46 12.16 2.06
C VAL A 102 -2.22 13.27 1.03
N ILE A 103 -1.19 13.13 0.19
CA ILE A 103 -0.92 14.09 -0.89
C ILE A 103 -2.10 14.15 -1.88
N ILE A 104 -2.61 13.00 -2.30
CA ILE A 104 -3.76 12.93 -3.23
C ILE A 104 -5.00 13.59 -2.61
N ALA A 105 -5.30 13.30 -1.34
CA ALA A 105 -6.41 13.93 -0.63
C ALA A 105 -6.23 15.46 -0.51
N HIS A 106 -5.01 15.91 -0.21
CA HIS A 106 -4.69 17.33 -0.10
C HIS A 106 -4.85 18.07 -1.44
N LEU A 107 -4.31 17.50 -2.53
CA LEU A 107 -4.43 18.06 -3.88
C LEU A 107 -5.88 18.12 -4.37
N LYS A 108 -6.72 17.12 -4.03
CA LYS A 108 -8.13 17.13 -4.39
C LYS A 108 -8.91 18.21 -3.64
N THR A 109 -8.52 18.50 -2.39
CA THR A 109 -9.16 19.55 -1.60
C THR A 109 -8.76 20.95 -2.06
N LEU A 110 -7.50 21.15 -2.47
CA LEU A 110 -7.04 22.41 -3.09
C LEU A 110 -7.79 22.76 -4.38
N LYS A 111 -8.35 21.78 -5.08
CA LYS A 111 -9.19 22.00 -6.26
C LYS A 111 -10.64 22.39 -5.93
N ASN A 112 -11.10 22.18 -4.69
CA ASN A 112 -12.50 22.32 -4.29
C ASN A 112 -12.80 23.56 -3.41
N ASP A 113 -11.92 24.55 -3.33
CA ASP A 113 -12.13 25.86 -2.66
C ASP A 113 -12.68 25.82 -1.20
N ALA A 114 -12.54 24.70 -0.50
CA ALA A 114 -12.85 24.61 0.93
C ALA A 114 -11.74 25.29 1.74
N GLY A 115 -12.10 26.15 2.71
CA GLY A 115 -11.15 27.00 3.43
C GLY A 115 -9.96 26.27 4.07
N GLN A 116 -8.74 26.76 3.81
CA GLN A 116 -7.44 26.20 4.24
C GLN A 116 -7.32 25.84 5.73
N ARG A 117 -8.02 26.55 6.63
CA ARG A 117 -7.91 26.32 8.08
C ARG A 117 -8.63 25.07 8.57
N THR A 118 -9.77 24.71 7.98
CA THR A 118 -10.53 23.51 8.35
C THR A 118 -9.79 22.25 7.91
N ILE A 119 -9.09 22.32 6.77
CA ILE A 119 -8.36 21.21 6.15
C ILE A 119 -7.19 20.72 7.02
N ILE A 120 -6.41 21.64 7.59
CA ILE A 120 -5.27 21.29 8.44
C ILE A 120 -5.74 20.59 9.71
N LEU A 121 -6.82 21.09 10.33
CA LEU A 121 -7.39 20.49 11.53
C LEU A 121 -7.95 19.08 11.27
N SER A 122 -8.45 18.79 10.07
CA SER A 122 -8.92 17.45 9.69
C SER A 122 -7.77 16.46 9.40
N GLN A 123 -6.59 16.95 8.98
CA GLN A 123 -5.40 16.11 8.73
C GLN A 123 -4.59 15.77 9.98
N ILE A 124 -4.66 16.61 11.03
CA ILE A 124 -3.92 16.39 12.27
C ILE A 124 -4.31 15.06 12.95
N PRO A 125 -5.60 14.72 13.17
CA PRO A 125 -6.00 13.46 13.79
C PRO A 125 -5.48 12.24 13.03
N SER A 126 -5.59 12.25 11.69
CA SER A 126 -5.13 11.15 10.84
C SER A 126 -3.61 10.97 10.89
N THR A 127 -2.86 12.07 10.84
CA THR A 127 -1.39 12.04 10.91
C THR A 127 -0.91 11.59 12.30
N LEU A 128 -1.57 12.06 13.35
CA LEU A 128 -1.22 11.72 14.73
C LEU A 128 -1.51 10.24 15.01
N LEU A 129 -2.61 9.71 14.46
CA LEU A 129 -2.91 8.28 14.48
C LEU A 129 -1.86 7.47 13.70
N MET A 130 -1.40 7.96 12.54
CA MET A 130 -0.29 7.36 11.77
C MET A 130 0.99 7.24 12.59
N ILE A 131 1.38 8.32 13.27
CA ILE A 131 2.58 8.36 14.12
C ILE A 131 2.41 7.44 15.32
N ALA A 132 1.27 7.51 16.01
CA ALA A 132 1.01 6.70 17.20
C ALA A 132 1.03 5.19 16.89
N TYR A 133 0.37 4.76 15.81
CA TYR A 133 0.41 3.33 15.43
C TYR A 133 1.80 2.92 14.97
N THR A 134 2.57 3.80 14.32
CA THR A 134 3.95 3.49 13.93
C THR A 134 4.84 3.32 15.15
N VAL A 135 4.77 4.24 16.13
CA VAL A 135 5.53 4.13 17.38
C VAL A 135 5.14 2.85 18.15
N LEU A 136 3.84 2.54 18.25
CA LEU A 136 3.38 1.29 18.86
C LEU A 136 3.83 0.04 18.09
N GLY A 137 3.80 0.08 16.77
CA GLY A 137 4.24 -1.02 15.92
C GLY A 137 5.74 -1.29 16.04
N LEU A 138 6.56 -0.23 16.02
CA LEU A 138 8.00 -0.31 16.28
C LEU A 138 8.27 -0.81 17.71
N TRP A 139 7.51 -0.34 18.70
CA TRP A 139 7.64 -0.76 20.09
C TRP A 139 7.34 -2.26 20.26
N LEU A 140 6.22 -2.73 19.72
CA LEU A 140 5.84 -4.15 19.72
C LEU A 140 6.88 -5.03 19.02
N LEU A 141 7.48 -4.54 17.93
CA LEU A 141 8.54 -5.30 17.26
C LEU A 141 9.87 -5.30 18.00
N SER A 142 10.15 -4.24 18.78
CA SER A 142 11.35 -4.11 19.59
C SER A 142 11.31 -4.93 20.88
N THR A 143 10.11 -5.28 21.37
CA THR A 143 9.98 -6.14 22.53
C THR A 143 10.40 -7.57 22.18
N PRO A 144 11.43 -8.12 22.84
CA PRO A 144 11.84 -9.50 22.61
C PRO A 144 10.68 -10.40 23.04
N ILE A 145 10.17 -11.19 22.09
CA ILE A 145 9.28 -12.30 22.42
C ILE A 145 10.18 -13.34 23.08
N ALA A 146 10.28 -13.29 24.41
CA ALA A 146 10.89 -14.37 25.17
C ALA A 146 10.02 -15.61 24.97
N ALA A 147 10.48 -16.52 24.11
CA ALA A 147 9.99 -17.87 23.95
C ALA A 147 11.18 -18.83 24.09
#